data_AF-A0A923QTB1-F1
#
_entry.id   AF-A0A923QTB1-F1
#
_cell.length_a   1.000
_cell.length_b   1.000
_cell.length_c   1.000
_cell.angle_alpha   90.00
_cell.angle_beta   90.00
_cell.angle_gamma   90.00
#
_symmetry.space_group_name_H-M   'P 1'
#
loop_
_entity.id
_entity.type
_entity.pdbx_description
1 polymer ?
#
loop_
_entity_poly.entity_id
_entity_poly.type
_entity_poly.pdbx_seq_one_letter_code
_entity_poly.pdbx_strand_id
1 'polypeptide(L)'
;MEQSSDLLVEVASLTGLPVEWVQTELTQIVKSSGHAPEQLTLEELRASMLAYLEEMNRELMAQEQADLDFLESMPMSSDISH
;
A
#
# COMPACT_ATOMS: atom_id res chain seq x y z
N MET A 1 14.51 30.20 12.70
CA MET A 1 14.53 28.73 12.63
C MET A 1 13.14 28.30 12.97
N GLU A 2 12.36 27.77 12.01
CA GLU A 2 11.08 27.05 12.20
C GLU A 2 10.41 26.94 10.82
N GLN A 3 10.90 25.99 10.02
CA GLN A 3 10.13 25.42 8.91
C GLN A 3 10.04 23.92 9.18
N SER A 4 9.46 23.55 10.32
CA SER A 4 8.93 22.20 10.51
C SER A 4 7.60 22.14 9.77
N SER A 5 7.64 22.29 8.44
CA SER A 5 6.50 22.01 7.57
C SER A 5 6.25 20.52 7.72
N ASP A 6 5.07 20.14 8.22
CA ASP A 6 4.66 18.76 8.35
C ASP A 6 4.65 18.12 6.96
N LEU A 7 5.76 17.45 6.62
CA LEU A 7 6.06 16.89 5.31
C LEU A 7 4.88 16.06 4.77
N LEU A 8 4.16 15.38 5.66
CA LEU A 8 3.00 14.57 5.31
C LEU A 8 1.83 15.43 4.83
N VAL A 9 1.60 16.60 5.43
CA VAL A 9 0.59 17.56 4.98
C VAL A 9 0.94 18.11 3.60
N GLU A 10 2.21 18.45 3.40
CA GLU A 10 2.69 18.98 2.12
C GLU A 10 2.50 17.95 1.00
N VAL A 11 2.98 16.72 1.20
CA VAL A 11 2.80 15.63 0.22
C VAL A 11 1.33 15.30 0.01
N ALA A 12 0.52 15.25 1.08
CA ALA A 12 -0.92 15.01 0.96
C ALA A 12 -1.62 16.08 0.10
N SER A 13 -1.24 17.36 0.25
CA SER A 13 -1.81 18.46 -0.54
C SER A 13 -1.50 18.39 -2.05
N LEU A 14 -0.42 17.70 -2.43
CA LEU A 14 0.01 17.55 -3.83
C LEU A 14 -0.73 16.42 -4.57
N THR A 15 -1.46 15.56 -3.86
CA THR A 15 -2.12 14.39 -4.47
C THR A 15 -3.39 14.73 -5.24
N GLY A 16 -3.99 15.90 -4.99
CA GLY A 16 -5.33 16.25 -5.49
C GLY A 16 -6.47 15.47 -4.82
N LEU A 17 -6.18 14.70 -3.77
CA LEU A 17 -7.14 13.94 -2.97
C LEU A 17 -7.42 14.65 -1.63
N PRO A 18 -8.45 14.25 -0.87
CA PRO A 18 -8.73 14.84 0.45
C PRO A 18 -7.52 14.73 1.39
N VAL A 19 -6.97 15.88 1.79
CA VAL A 19 -5.68 15.98 2.51
C VAL A 19 -5.69 15.20 3.83
N GLU A 20 -6.76 15.34 4.63
CA GLU A 20 -6.87 14.66 5.93
C GLU A 20 -6.82 13.13 5.78
N TRP A 21 -7.44 12.60 4.73
CA TRP A 21 -7.44 11.17 4.45
C TRP A 21 -6.05 10.69 4.03
N VAL A 22 -5.43 11.37 3.06
CA VAL A 22 -4.08 11.01 2.60
C VAL A 22 -3.04 11.15 3.72
N GLN A 23 -3.12 12.22 4.52
CA GLN A 23 -2.21 12.41 5.65
C GLN A 23 -2.34 11.26 6.65
N THR A 24 -3.56 10.79 6.92
CA THR A 24 -3.82 9.64 7.80
C THR A 24 -3.15 8.38 7.25
N GLU A 25 -3.32 8.10 5.96
CA GLU A 25 -2.71 6.94 5.29
C GLU A 25 -1.17 7.02 5.32
N LEU A 26 -0.59 8.16 4.93
CA LEU A 26 0.86 8.36 4.95
C LEU A 26 1.43 8.22 6.36
N THR A 27 0.71 8.69 7.39
CA THR A 27 1.11 8.51 8.79
C THR A 27 1.17 7.04 9.17
N GLN A 28 0.21 6.22 8.72
CA GLN A 28 0.22 4.78 8.98
C GLN A 28 1.37 4.09 8.25
N ILE A 29 1.60 4.40 6.98
CA ILE A 29 2.70 3.85 6.17
C ILE A 29 4.06 4.10 6.84
N VAL A 30 4.27 5.33 7.31
CA VAL A 30 5.52 5.74 7.98
C VAL A 30 5.70 5.02 9.31
N LYS A 31 4.64 4.92 10.12
CA LYS A 31 4.67 4.19 11.40
C LYS A 31 4.95 2.70 11.21
N SER A 32 4.34 2.07 10.21
CA SER A 32 4.57 0.67 9.85
C SER A 32 6.02 0.42 9.42
N SER A 33 6.69 1.45 8.89
CA SER A 33 8.11 1.40 8.52
C SER A 33 9.07 1.69 9.68
N GLY A 34 8.55 1.96 10.89
CA GLY A 34 9.35 2.18 12.10
C GLY A 34 9.82 3.61 12.33
N HIS A 35 9.36 4.59 11.54
CA HIS A 35 9.76 5.99 11.65
C HIS A 35 8.73 6.82 12.42
N ALA A 36 9.21 7.86 13.12
CA ALA A 36 8.36 8.89 13.71
C ALA A 36 8.08 10.00 12.68
N PRO A 37 6.82 10.33 12.38
CA PRO A 37 6.46 11.37 11.40
C PRO A 37 7.15 12.72 11.60
N GLU A 38 7.39 13.09 12.87
CA GLU A 38 7.95 14.38 13.28
C GLU A 38 9.43 14.58 12.89
N GLN A 39 10.14 13.50 12.58
CA GLN A 39 11.57 13.51 12.21
C GLN A 39 11.81 12.95 10.81
N LEU A 40 10.72 12.78 10.04
CA LEU A 40 10.74 12.09 8.77
C LEU A 40 11.37 12.94 7.67
N THR A 41 12.37 12.39 7.00
CA THR A 41 12.93 12.96 5.76
C THR A 41 12.09 12.56 4.55
N LEU A 42 12.23 13.31 3.44
CA LEU A 42 11.58 12.96 2.18
C LEU A 42 12.04 11.58 1.67
N GLU A 43 13.32 11.25 1.84
CA GLU A 43 13.89 9.96 1.48
C GLU A 43 13.26 8.80 2.27
N GLU A 44 13.09 8.96 3.59
CA GLU A 44 12.45 7.95 4.43
C GLU A 44 10.96 7.80 4.12
N LEU A 45 10.26 8.90 3.84
CA LEU A 45 8.88 8.85 3.37
C LEU A 45 8.78 8.07 2.06
N ARG A 46 9.66 8.37 1.10
CA ARG A 46 9.71 7.68 -0.19
C ARG A 46 10.00 6.19 -0.04
N ALA A 47 10.95 5.83 0.83
CA ALA A 47 11.27 4.43 1.12
C ALA A 47 10.08 3.71 1.77
N SER A 48 9.40 4.36 2.71
CA SER A 48 8.21 3.82 3.38
C SER A 48 7.05 3.58 2.39
N MET A 49 6.80 4.54 1.49
CA MET A 49 5.79 4.39 0.43
C MET A 49 6.14 3.27 -0.55
N LEU A 50 7.42 3.14 -0.93
CA LEU A 50 7.86 2.06 -1.81
C LEU A 50 7.64 0.70 -1.16
N ALA A 51 8.04 0.54 0.11
CA ALA A 51 7.83 -0.70 0.85
C ALA A 51 6.34 -1.09 0.95
N TYR A 52 5.47 -0.10 1.17
CA TYR A 52 4.01 -0.31 1.17
C TYR A 52 3.50 -0.80 -0.20
N LEU A 53 3.93 -0.18 -1.29
CA LEU A 53 3.53 -0.60 -2.65
C LEU A 53 4.05 -2.00 -3.00
N GLU A 54 5.27 -2.33 -2.58
CA GLU A 54 5.84 -3.66 -2.77
C GLU A 54 5.08 -4.73 -1.99
N GLU A 55 4.64 -4.45 -0.76
CA GLU A 55 3.80 -5.36 0.02
C GLU A 55 2.44 -5.56 -0.65
N MET A 56 1.76 -4.48 -1.01
CA MET A 56 0.47 -4.55 -1.71
C MET A 56 0.58 -5.35 -3.02
N ASN A 57 1.68 -5.18 -3.77
CA ASN A 57 1.93 -5.96 -4.98
C ASN A 57 2.18 -7.44 -4.67
N ARG A 58 2.89 -7.78 -3.58
CA ARG A 58 3.06 -9.18 -3.13
C ARG A 58 1.71 -9.81 -2.78
N GLU A 59 0.86 -9.10 -2.05
CA GLU A 59 -0.48 -9.58 -1.67
C GLU A 59 -1.37 -9.82 -2.88
N LEU A 60 -1.38 -8.88 -3.85
CA LEU A 60 -2.13 -9.02 -5.10
C LEU A 60 -1.68 -10.25 -5.89
N MET A 61 -0.37 -10.43 -6.07
CA MET A 61 0.18 -11.58 -6.81
C MET A 61 -0.11 -12.92 -6.10
N ALA A 62 -0.05 -12.93 -4.76
CA ALA A 62 -0.39 -14.12 -3.98
C ALA A 62 -1.87 -14.50 -4.12
N GLN A 63 -2.76 -13.50 -4.16
CA GLN A 63 -4.18 -13.71 -4.39
C GLN A 63 -4.47 -14.22 -5.80
N GLU A 64 -3.86 -13.63 -6.83
CA GLU A 64 -4.00 -14.09 -8.21
C GLU A 64 -3.55 -15.55 -8.37
N GLN A 65 -2.44 -15.95 -7.75
CA GLN A 65 -1.97 -17.33 -7.77
C GLN A 65 -2.97 -18.28 -7.08
N ALA A 66 -3.50 -17.89 -5.91
CA ALA A 66 -4.48 -18.70 -5.18
C ALA A 66 -5.78 -18.88 -5.97
N ASP A 67 -6.23 -17.85 -6.68
CA ASP A 67 -7.42 -17.92 -7.54
C ASP A 67 -7.21 -18.88 -8.73
N LEU A 68 -6.02 -18.86 -9.35
CA LEU A 68 -5.66 -19.80 -10.42
C LEU A 68 -5.59 -21.25 -9.91
N ASP A 69 -4.94 -21.47 -8.77
CA ASP A 69 -4.85 -22.78 -8.13
C ASP A 69 -6.24 -23.33 -7.78
N PHE A 70 -7.15 -22.48 -7.31
CA PHE A 70 -8.54 -22.85 -7.05
C PHE A 70 -9.27 -23.30 -8.32
N LEU A 71 -9.12 -22.57 -9.43
CA LEU A 71 -9.74 -22.92 -10.72
C LEU A 71 -9.20 -24.23 -11.30
N GLU A 72 -7.89 -24.49 -11.19
CA GLU A 72 -7.29 -25.75 -11.63
C GLU A 72 -7.72 -26.95 -10.76
N SER A 73 -8.00 -26.68 -9.49
CA SER A 73 -8.51 -27.67 -8.53
C SER A 73 -10.01 -27.94 -8.68
N MET A 74 -10.76 -27.14 -9.46
CA MET A 74 -12.17 -27.41 -9.72
C MET A 74 -12.26 -28.66 -10.61
N PRO A 75 -12.95 -29.73 -10.15
CA PRO A 75 -13.24 -30.84 -11.03
C PRO A 75 -14.12 -30.29 -12.16
N MET A 76 -13.60 -30.25 -13.38
CA MET A 76 -14.42 -30.17 -14.58
C MET A 76 -15.38 -31.36 -14.49
N SER A 77 -16.61 -31.11 -14.04
CA SER A 77 -17.69 -32.10 -14.05
C SER A 77 -17.80 -32.58 -15.48
N SER A 78 -17.20 -33.75 -15.73
CA SER A 78 -17.38 -34.54 -16.93
C SER A 78 -18.77 -35.18 -16.88
N ASP A 79 -19.80 -34.35 -16.72
CA ASP A 79 -21.20 -34.72 -16.80
C ASP A 79 -21.75 -34.10 -18.10
N ILE A 80 -21.26 -34.63 -19.22
CA ILE A 80 -22.09 -34.70 -20.43
C ILE A 80 -22.44 -36.19 -20.56
N SER A 81 -23.64 -36.51 -20.09
CA SER A 81 -24.31 -37.80 -20.22
C SER A 81 -24.30 -38.29 -21.67
N HIS A 82 -24.11 -39.59 -21.91
CA HIS A 82 -25.16 -40.57 -22.28
C HIS A 82 -24.54 -41.91 -22.72
#